data_AF-A0A7V3H317-F1
#
_entry.id   AF-A0A7V3H317-F1
#
_cell.length_a   1.000
_cell.length_b   1.000
_cell.length_c   1.000
_cell.angle_alpha   90.00
_cell.angle_beta   90.00
_cell.angle_gamma   90.00
#
_symmetry.space_group_name_H-M   'P 1'
#
loop_
_entity.id
_entity.type
_entity.pdbx_description
1 polymer ?
#
loop_
_entity_poly.entity_id
_entity_poly.type
_entity_poly.pdbx_seq_one_letter_code
_entity_poly.pdbx_strand_id
1 'polypeptide(L)'
;MHGALAERAIRARARVLAFGALLLDPAPTTIVLPEAAEAAADRAEVPMGGGIRRGTDVVKRPALGARALLLERPIRWEPAGAGEDGGVR
;
A
#
# COMPACT_ATOMS: atom_id res chain seq x y z
N MET A 1 17.41 -1.35 -2.81
CA MET A 1 16.90 -0.96 -4.15
C MET A 1 15.74 0.01 -4.03
N HIS A 2 14.91 -0.12 -3.00
CA HIS A 2 13.73 0.70 -2.74
C HIS A 2 14.06 2.12 -2.27
N GLY A 3 15.15 2.30 -1.50
CA GLY A 3 15.59 3.63 -1.07
C GLY A 3 15.89 4.61 -2.22
N ALA A 4 16.51 4.13 -3.30
CA ALA A 4 16.79 4.96 -4.49
C ALA A 4 15.51 5.40 -5.23
N LEU A 5 14.46 4.56 -5.19
CA LEU A 5 13.14 4.89 -5.73
C LEU A 5 12.45 5.97 -4.89
N ALA A 6 12.59 5.93 -3.57
CA ALA A 6 12.08 6.95 -2.68
C ALA A 6 12.74 8.32 -2.93
N GLU A 7 14.06 8.37 -3.09
CA GLU A 7 14.75 9.61 -3.42
C GLU A 7 14.33 10.19 -4.77
N ARG A 8 14.15 9.34 -5.79
CA ARG A 8 13.64 9.78 -7.09
C ARG A 8 12.23 10.32 -7.01
N ALA A 9 11.36 9.69 -6.21
CA ALA A 9 10.00 10.14 -6.00
C ALA A 9 9.95 11.51 -5.32
N ILE A 10 10.80 11.75 -4.30
CA ILE A 10 10.93 13.05 -3.65
C ILE A 10 11.31 14.13 -4.67
N ARG A 11 12.34 13.88 -5.50
CA ARG A 11 12.77 14.83 -6.54
C ARG A 11 11.68 15.10 -7.58
N ALA A 12 10.91 14.07 -7.92
CA ALA A 12 9.82 14.15 -8.90
C ALA A 12 8.49 14.65 -8.32
N ARG A 13 8.41 14.91 -6.99
CA ARG A 13 7.15 15.16 -6.27
C ARG A 13 6.09 14.07 -6.52
N ALA A 14 6.54 12.82 -6.63
CA ALA A 14 5.70 11.65 -6.82
C ALA A 14 5.51 10.87 -5.51
N ARG A 15 4.45 10.07 -5.43
CA ARG A 15 4.20 9.14 -4.31
C ARG A 15 4.92 7.81 -4.56
N VAL A 16 5.39 7.17 -3.49
CA VAL A 16 6.02 5.83 -3.55
C VAL A 16 4.99 4.79 -3.14
N LEU A 17 4.51 3.99 -4.08
CA LEU A 17 3.57 2.91 -3.77
C LEU A 17 4.33 1.64 -3.37
N ALA A 18 3.98 1.06 -2.23
CA ALA A 18 4.37 -0.30 -1.88
C ALA A 18 3.16 -1.23 -2.13
N PHE A 19 3.25 -2.10 -3.14
CA PHE A 19 2.16 -2.98 -3.57
C PHE A 19 2.67 -4.42 -3.61
N GLY A 20 1.99 -5.34 -2.92
CA GLY A 20 2.44 -6.74 -2.85
C GLY A 20 2.14 -7.52 -4.14
N ALA A 21 2.97 -8.51 -4.46
CA ALA A 21 2.83 -9.62 -5.43
C ALA A 21 2.26 -9.35 -6.85
N LEU A 22 1.87 -8.12 -7.18
CA LEU A 22 1.24 -7.72 -8.45
C LEU A 22 2.13 -6.79 -9.28
N LEU A 23 3.38 -6.55 -8.85
CA LEU A 23 4.36 -5.68 -9.52
C LEU A 23 5.73 -6.37 -9.69
N LEU A 24 6.66 -5.64 -10.30
CA LEU A 24 8.00 -6.04 -10.75
C LEU A 24 8.89 -6.74 -9.70
N ASP A 25 8.57 -6.62 -8.40
CA ASP A 25 9.25 -7.31 -7.30
C ASP A 25 8.23 -8.14 -6.50
N PRO A 26 8.41 -9.48 -6.38
CA PRO A 26 7.53 -10.34 -5.60
C PRO A 26 7.70 -10.19 -4.08
N ALA A 27 8.60 -9.32 -3.60
CA ALA A 27 8.81 -9.09 -2.18
C ALA A 27 7.49 -8.73 -1.46
N PRO A 28 7.16 -9.42 -0.35
CA PRO A 28 6.03 -9.06 0.48
C PRO A 28 6.12 -7.59 0.93
N THR A 29 5.01 -6.86 0.83
CA THR A 29 4.94 -5.44 1.19
C THR A 29 5.34 -5.17 2.64
N THR A 30 5.15 -6.14 3.53
CA THR A 30 5.57 -6.07 4.94
C THR A 30 7.08 -6.01 5.13
N ILE A 31 7.87 -6.49 4.16
CA ILE A 31 9.34 -6.46 4.19
C ILE A 31 9.87 -5.16 3.59
N VAL A 32 9.19 -4.62 2.57
CA VAL A 32 9.65 -3.44 1.82
C VAL A 32 9.24 -2.12 2.47
N LEU A 33 8.09 -2.09 3.16
CA LEU A 33 7.53 -0.85 3.69
C LEU A 33 8.45 -0.15 4.70
N PRO A 34 9.12 -0.83 5.66
CA PRO A 34 10.03 -0.16 6.58
C PRO A 34 11.20 0.53 5.88
N GLU A 35 11.87 -0.15 4.93
CA GLU A 35 12.98 0.43 4.14
C GLU A 35 12.52 1.66 3.35
N ALA A 36 11.34 1.59 2.73
CA ALA A 36 10.78 2.69 1.95
C ALA A 36 10.36 3.87 2.82
N ALA A 37 9.75 3.61 3.99
CA ALA A 37 9.36 4.65 4.96
C ALA A 37 10.58 5.38 5.53
N GLU A 38 11.63 4.64 5.87
CA GLU A 38 12.91 5.21 6.31
C GLU A 38 13.54 6.10 5.24
N ALA A 39 13.60 5.63 3.99
CA ALA A 39 14.16 6.42 2.89
C ALA A 39 13.33 7.67 2.55
N ALA A 40 12.00 7.59 2.70
CA ALA A 40 11.12 8.74 2.52
C ALA A 40 11.37 9.83 3.58
N ALA A 41 11.73 9.45 4.81
CA ALA A 41 12.06 10.36 5.91
C ALA A 41 11.03 11.51 6.07
N ASP A 42 9.74 11.17 6.02
CA ASP A 42 8.59 12.10 6.06
C ASP A 42 8.49 13.12 4.91
N ARG A 43 9.36 13.04 3.91
CA ARG A 43 9.36 13.94 2.74
C ARG A 43 8.42 13.49 1.62
N ALA A 44 7.92 12.25 1.69
CA ALA A 44 6.96 11.70 0.75
C ALA A 44 6.02 10.73 1.47
N GLU A 45 4.76 10.68 1.02
CA GLU A 45 3.83 9.63 1.45
C GLU A 45 4.21 8.30 0.79
N VAL A 46 4.26 7.24 1.61
CA VAL A 46 4.45 5.86 1.16
C VAL A 46 3.15 5.09 1.40
N PRO A 47 2.13 5.24 0.53
CA PRO A 47 0.91 4.47 0.63
C PRO A 47 1.17 2.97 0.39
N MET A 48 0.54 2.13 1.22
CA MET A 48 0.67 0.69 1.17
C MET A 48 -0.60 0.02 0.63
N GLY A 49 -0.48 -0.73 -0.47
CA GLY A 49 -1.51 -1.61 -1.02
C GLY A 49 -1.28 -3.08 -0.72
N GLY A 50 -2.21 -3.93 -1.14
CA GLY A 50 -2.11 -5.38 -1.09
C GLY A 50 -2.56 -6.03 0.23
N GLY A 51 -3.40 -7.07 0.11
CA GLY A 51 -3.63 -8.06 1.18
C GLY A 51 -4.39 -7.59 2.43
N ILE A 52 -5.03 -6.42 2.42
CA ILE A 52 -5.89 -5.96 3.53
C ILE A 52 -7.22 -6.73 3.45
N ARG A 53 -7.45 -7.66 4.39
CA ARG A 53 -8.60 -8.58 4.39
C ARG A 53 -9.40 -8.57 5.69
N ARG A 54 -8.99 -7.83 6.71
CA ARG A 54 -9.73 -7.64 7.96
C ARG A 54 -9.40 -6.27 8.55
N GLY A 55 -10.28 -5.74 9.40
CA GLY A 55 -9.99 -4.51 10.16
C GLY A 55 -8.71 -4.63 11.01
N THR A 56 -8.38 -5.84 11.46
CA THR A 56 -7.12 -6.13 12.17
C THR A 56 -5.87 -5.91 11.32
N ASP A 57 -5.97 -5.99 10.00
CA ASP A 57 -4.84 -5.72 9.12
C ASP A 57 -4.58 -4.22 9.04
N VAL A 58 -5.64 -3.40 9.06
CA VAL A 58 -5.57 -1.93 9.05
C VAL A 58 -4.84 -1.42 10.29
N VAL A 59 -5.22 -1.88 11.49
CA VAL A 59 -4.64 -1.38 12.75
C VAL A 59 -3.17 -1.75 12.94
N LYS A 60 -2.67 -2.79 12.28
CA LYS A 60 -1.25 -3.21 12.37
C LYS A 60 -0.33 -2.43 11.44
N ARG A 61 -0.88 -1.80 10.40
CA ARG A 61 -0.09 -1.18 9.32
C ARG A 61 0.63 0.12 9.72
N PRO A 62 0.08 0.98 10.60
CA PRO A 62 0.82 2.14 11.10
C PRO A 62 2.15 1.75 11.78
N ALA A 63 2.20 0.60 12.45
CA ALA A 63 3.43 0.08 13.07
C ALA A 63 4.53 -0.28 12.04
N LEU A 64 4.18 -0.41 10.76
CA LEU A 64 5.12 -0.66 9.66
C LEU A 64 5.51 0.62 8.91
N GLY A 65 5.03 1.79 9.33
CA GLY A 65 5.33 3.08 8.69
C GLY A 65 4.33 3.53 7.62
N ALA A 66 3.20 2.82 7.45
CA ALA A 66 2.16 3.22 6.50
C ALA A 66 1.39 4.44 7.04
N ARG A 67 1.43 5.55 6.30
CA ARG A 67 0.59 6.75 6.56
C ARG A 67 -0.74 6.73 5.82
N ALA A 68 -0.83 5.94 4.75
CA ALA A 68 -2.05 5.74 3.97
C ALA A 68 -2.12 4.29 3.48
N LEU A 69 -3.34 3.76 3.36
CA LEU A 69 -3.59 2.41 2.88
C LEU A 69 -4.41 2.45 1.59
N LEU A 70 -4.01 1.63 0.62
CA LEU A 70 -4.73 1.46 -0.62
C LEU A 70 -5.55 0.18 -0.53
N LEU A 71 -6.87 0.34 -0.59
CA LEU A 71 -7.80 -0.76 -0.69
C LEU A 71 -8.00 -1.07 -2.17
N GLU A 72 -7.53 -2.23 -2.60
CA GLU A 72 -7.62 -2.63 -4.01
C GLU A 72 -8.90 -3.39 -4.30
N ARG A 73 -9.14 -4.45 -3.53
CA ARG A 73 -10.35 -5.28 -3.60
C ARG A 73 -10.77 -5.64 -2.18
N PRO A 74 -11.71 -4.88 -1.56
CA PRO A 74 -12.22 -5.23 -0.25
C PRO A 74 -12.87 -6.62 -0.27
N ILE A 75 -12.98 -7.20 0.93
CA ILE A 75 -13.29 -8.61 1.19
C ILE A 75 -14.64 -9.07 0.63
N ARG A 76 -15.57 -8.14 0.36
CA ARG A 76 -16.82 -8.48 -0.29
C ARG A 76 -16.59 -8.50 -1.80
N TRP A 77 -16.53 -9.72 -2.33
CA TRP A 77 -16.71 -9.94 -3.76
C TRP A 77 -18.16 -9.65 -4.09
N GLU A 78 -18.38 -8.56 -4.79
CA GLU A 78 -19.57 -8.36 -5.58
C GLU A 78 -19.41 -9.13 -6.88
N PRO A 79 -20.35 -10.04 -7.24
CA PRO A 79 -20.34 -10.69 -8.54
C PRO A 79 -20.18 -9.65 -9.64
N ALA A 80 -19.39 -9.96 -10.66
CA ALA A 80 -19.27 -9.09 -11.83
C ALA A 80 -20.68 -8.82 -12.39
N GLY A 81 -21.20 -7.60 -12.18
CA GLY A 81 -22.57 -7.21 -12.54
C GLY A 81 -23.43 -6.62 -11.41
N ALA A 82 -22.95 -6.60 -10.16
CA ALA A 82 -23.79 -6.18 -9.04
C ALA A 82 -23.87 -4.64 -8.78
N GLY A 83 -23.24 -3.83 -9.63
CA GLY A 83 -23.38 -2.37 -9.59
C GLY A 83 -22.87 -1.72 -8.29
N GLU A 84 -23.28 -0.47 -8.05
CA GLU A 84 -22.80 0.36 -6.92
C GLU A 84 -23.35 -0.11 -5.55
N ASP A 85 -24.45 -0.87 -5.55
CA ASP A 85 -25.15 -1.36 -4.35
C ASP A 85 -24.41 -2.46 -3.60
N GLY A 86 -23.35 -2.96 -4.21
CA GLY A 86 -22.62 -4.10 -3.70
C GLY A 86 -21.66 -3.83 -2.53
N GLY A 87 -21.39 -2.57 -2.24
CA GLY A 87 -20.37 -2.20 -1.26
C GLY A 87 -20.78 -2.31 0.21
N VAL A 88 -22.08 -2.43 0.53
CA VAL A 88 -22.59 -2.07 1.86
C VAL A 88 -23.56 -3.10 2.44
N ARG A 89 -23.07 -3.87 3.41
CA ARG A 89 -23.82 -4.69 4.38
C ARG A 89 -22.90 -5.14 5.49
#